data_AF-A0A699ZSS3-F1
#
_entry.id   AF-A0A699ZSS3-F1
#
_cell.length_a   1.000
_cell.length_b   1.000
_cell.length_c   1.000
_cell.angle_alpha   90.00
_cell.angle_beta   90.00
_cell.angle_gamma   90.00
#
_symmetry.space_group_name_H-M   'P 1'
#
loop_
_entity.id
_entity.type
_entity.pdbx_description
1 polymer ?
#
loop_
_entity_poly.entity_id
_entity_poly.type
_entity_poly.pdbx_seq_one_letter_code
_entity_poly.pdbx_strand_id
1 'polypeptide(L)'
;MLLSLQALSHTPHTAWQACAFTALAPQLHLLSPQQLCATVAAVEALDLQPGPAWQEAARNASSRCLHQLSAPQLVALVSSLAEGGMEADAEWGCALEAASLPRLGLLSPHQLATLLQALESMRHRPSRRWMRGLLLSFCAGLFSPAQLQ
;
A
#
# COMPACT_ATOMS: atom_id res chain seq x y z
N MET A 1 -12.56 4.30 -15.16
CA MET A 1 -11.69 4.82 -16.24
C MET A 1 -10.30 4.21 -16.19
N LEU A 2 -9.52 4.34 -15.09
CA LEU A 2 -8.19 3.69 -14.98
C LEU A 2 -8.25 2.16 -15.08
N LEU A 3 -9.19 1.51 -14.39
CA LEU A 3 -9.42 0.05 -14.50
C LEU A 3 -9.79 -0.39 -15.94
N SER A 4 -10.51 0.47 -16.66
CA SER A 4 -10.88 0.24 -18.05
C SER A 4 -9.67 0.35 -18.99
N LEU A 5 -8.72 1.24 -18.68
CA LEU A 5 -7.46 1.37 -19.43
C LEU A 5 -6.49 0.23 -19.13
N GLN A 6 -6.42 -0.23 -17.87
CA GLN A 6 -5.70 -1.44 -17.51
C GLN A 6 -6.19 -2.65 -18.32
N ALA A 7 -7.50 -2.80 -18.47
CA ALA A 7 -8.10 -3.87 -19.28
C ALA A 7 -7.80 -3.74 -20.79
N LEU A 8 -7.42 -2.55 -21.28
CA LEU A 8 -7.12 -2.28 -22.68
C LEU A 8 -5.62 -2.25 -22.99
N SER A 9 -4.74 -2.41 -21.98
CA SER A 9 -3.28 -2.37 -22.10
C SER A 9 -2.72 -1.18 -22.91
N HIS A 10 -3.46 -0.08 -22.96
CA HIS A 10 -3.05 1.12 -23.69
C HIS A 10 -2.27 2.05 -22.75
N THR A 11 -1.05 2.43 -23.14
CA THR A 11 -0.25 3.45 -22.47
C THR A 11 -0.64 4.84 -23.00
N PRO A 12 -1.42 5.64 -22.24
CA PRO A 12 -1.85 6.95 -22.70
C PRO A 12 -0.68 7.95 -22.74
N HIS A 13 -0.78 8.97 -23.60
CA HIS A 13 0.23 10.04 -23.70
C HIS A 13 0.41 10.78 -22.36
N THR A 14 1.64 11.18 -22.01
CA THR A 14 2.01 11.78 -20.71
C THR A 14 1.17 13.01 -20.33
N ALA A 15 0.86 13.88 -21.29
CA ALA A 15 -0.02 15.04 -21.06
C ALA A 15 -1.44 14.64 -20.62
N TRP A 16 -1.98 13.55 -21.17
CA TRP A 16 -3.28 13.03 -20.76
C TRP A 16 -3.21 12.46 -19.33
N GLN A 17 -2.12 11.74 -19.00
CA GLN A 17 -1.91 11.19 -17.66
C GLN A 17 -1.92 12.29 -16.60
N ALA A 18 -1.17 13.38 -16.83
CA ALA A 18 -1.11 14.52 -15.91
C ALA A 18 -2.50 15.15 -15.69
N CYS A 19 -3.28 15.36 -16.75
CA CYS A 19 -4.64 15.89 -16.65
C CYS A 19 -5.58 14.93 -15.91
N ALA A 20 -5.52 13.63 -16.22
CA ALA A 20 -6.35 12.61 -15.58
C ALA A 20 -6.06 12.51 -14.07
N PHE A 21 -4.78 12.48 -13.68
CA PHE A 21 -4.40 12.43 -12.26
C PHE A 21 -4.76 13.72 -11.52
N THR A 22 -4.63 14.88 -12.16
CA THR A 22 -5.03 16.17 -11.57
C THR A 22 -6.54 16.20 -11.31
N ALA A 23 -7.36 15.66 -12.22
CA ALA A 23 -8.81 15.57 -12.05
C ALA A 23 -9.23 14.49 -11.02
N LEU A 24 -8.47 13.40 -10.92
CA LEU A 24 -8.78 12.27 -10.04
C LEU A 24 -8.30 12.46 -8.60
N ALA A 25 -7.19 13.18 -8.39
CA ALA A 25 -6.65 13.46 -7.05
C ALA A 25 -7.70 13.97 -6.05
N PRO A 26 -8.53 15.00 -6.37
CA PRO A 26 -9.55 15.46 -5.44
C PRO A 26 -10.69 14.44 -5.24
N GLN A 27 -10.82 13.39 -6.04
CA GLN A 27 -11.89 12.40 -5.91
C GLN A 27 -11.46 11.17 -5.09
N LEU A 28 -10.16 11.00 -4.81
CA LEU A 28 -9.64 9.83 -4.09
C LEU A 28 -10.25 9.65 -2.69
N HIS A 29 -10.61 10.75 -2.03
CA HIS A 29 -11.24 10.71 -0.69
C HIS A 29 -12.68 10.18 -0.69
N LEU A 30 -13.34 10.13 -1.86
CA LEU A 30 -14.70 9.59 -2.02
C LEU A 30 -14.70 8.10 -2.35
N LEU A 31 -13.54 7.53 -2.69
CA LEU A 31 -13.42 6.12 -3.07
C LEU A 31 -13.56 5.22 -1.84
N SER A 32 -14.22 4.08 -2.01
CA SER A 32 -14.19 3.03 -1.00
C SER A 32 -12.76 2.48 -0.83
N PRO A 33 -12.43 1.85 0.31
CA PRO A 33 -11.12 1.23 0.52
C PRO A 33 -10.72 0.28 -0.63
N GLN A 34 -11.67 -0.52 -1.11
CA GLN A 34 -11.43 -1.46 -2.20
C GLN A 34 -11.18 -0.74 -3.53
N GLN A 35 -11.93 0.33 -3.81
CA GLN A 35 -11.73 1.15 -5.00
C GLN A 35 -10.39 1.88 -4.95
N LEU A 36 -9.96 2.35 -3.78
CA LEU A 36 -8.65 2.97 -3.62
C LEU A 36 -7.54 1.97 -3.92
N CYS A 37 -7.57 0.77 -3.33
CA CYS A 37 -6.59 -0.28 -3.63
C CYS A 37 -6.56 -0.63 -5.12
N ALA A 38 -7.73 -0.81 -5.75
CA ALA A 38 -7.81 -1.10 -7.17
C ALA A 38 -7.27 0.04 -8.03
N THR A 39 -7.45 1.30 -7.60
CA THR A 39 -6.93 2.46 -8.31
C THR A 39 -5.41 2.53 -8.22
N VAL A 40 -4.84 2.36 -7.02
CA VAL A 40 -3.38 2.37 -6.83
C VAL A 40 -2.73 1.21 -7.59
N ALA A 41 -3.29 0.01 -7.50
CA ALA A 41 -2.79 -1.15 -8.24
C ALA A 41 -2.89 -0.97 -9.78
N ALA A 42 -3.94 -0.30 -10.27
CA ALA A 42 -4.05 0.01 -11.69
C ALA A 42 -3.02 1.06 -12.17
N VAL A 43 -2.65 2.00 -11.30
CA VAL A 43 -1.60 3.01 -11.58
C VAL A 43 -0.24 2.32 -11.70
N GLU A 44 0.08 1.42 -10.76
CA GLU A 44 1.28 0.59 -10.77
C GLU A 44 1.33 -0.32 -12.01
N ALA A 45 0.26 -1.07 -12.29
CA ALA A 45 0.20 -2.00 -13.41
C ALA A 45 0.32 -1.34 -14.79
N LEU A 46 0.00 -0.04 -14.87
CA LEU A 46 0.13 0.77 -16.09
C LEU A 46 1.45 1.56 -16.16
N ASP A 47 2.35 1.35 -15.19
CA ASP A 47 3.62 2.09 -15.04
C ASP A 47 3.45 3.61 -15.14
N LEU A 48 2.34 4.10 -14.57
CA LEU A 48 2.01 5.52 -14.58
C LEU A 48 2.76 6.21 -13.45
N GLN A 49 3.34 7.37 -13.74
CA GLN A 49 4.04 8.20 -12.76
C GLN A 49 3.10 9.31 -12.25
N PRO A 50 2.38 9.10 -11.12
CA PRO A 50 1.49 10.11 -10.58
C PRO A 50 2.28 11.33 -10.08
N GLY A 51 1.74 12.53 -10.34
CA GLY A 51 2.32 13.76 -9.79
C GLY A 51 2.14 13.88 -8.27
N PRO A 52 2.85 14.83 -7.62
CA PRO A 52 2.87 14.97 -6.16
C PRO A 52 1.49 15.21 -5.55
N ALA A 53 0.60 15.93 -6.25
CA ALA A 53 -0.77 16.17 -5.78
C ALA A 53 -1.61 14.89 -5.67
N TRP A 54 -1.38 13.92 -6.57
CA TRP A 54 -2.07 12.64 -6.52
C TRP A 54 -1.50 11.75 -5.41
N GLN A 55 -0.18 11.74 -5.24
CA GLN A 55 0.48 11.01 -4.14
C GLN A 55 0.01 11.51 -2.78
N GLU A 56 -0.08 12.84 -2.59
CA GLU A 56 -0.64 13.47 -1.39
C GLU A 56 -2.08 13.02 -1.12
N ALA A 57 -2.93 13.07 -2.15
CA ALA A 57 -4.32 12.66 -2.03
C ALA A 57 -4.47 11.15 -1.76
N ALA A 58 -3.62 10.31 -2.37
CA ALA A 58 -3.59 8.87 -2.14
C ALA A 58 -3.11 8.53 -0.72
N ARG A 59 -2.11 9.25 -0.19
CA ARG A 59 -1.66 9.14 1.20
C ARG A 59 -2.79 9.48 2.18
N ASN A 60 -3.45 10.62 1.97
CA ASN A 60 -4.52 11.07 2.83
C ASN A 60 -5.74 10.12 2.78
N ALA A 61 -6.12 9.65 1.60
CA ALA A 61 -7.19 8.68 1.44
C ALA A 61 -6.84 7.31 2.07
N SER A 62 -5.60 6.83 1.86
CA SER A 62 -5.16 5.53 2.37
C SER A 62 -5.09 5.51 3.89
N SER A 63 -4.58 6.55 4.54
CA SER A 63 -4.50 6.65 6.01
C SER A 63 -5.82 6.30 6.71
N ARG A 64 -6.95 6.74 6.11
CA ARG A 64 -8.31 6.55 6.65
C ARG A 64 -8.83 5.13 6.47
N CYS A 65 -8.32 4.39 5.50
CA CYS A 65 -8.82 3.07 5.14
C CYS A 65 -7.92 1.91 5.59
N LEU A 66 -6.68 2.16 6.05
CA LEU A 66 -5.74 1.12 6.52
C LEU A 66 -6.35 0.17 7.56
N HIS A 67 -7.20 0.68 8.45
CA HIS A 67 -7.89 -0.14 9.46
C HIS A 67 -9.01 -1.02 8.89
N GLN A 68 -9.54 -0.70 7.72
CA GLN A 68 -10.67 -1.41 7.10
C GLN A 68 -10.22 -2.53 6.14
N LEU A 69 -8.94 -2.55 5.77
CA LEU A 69 -8.38 -3.55 4.88
C LEU A 69 -8.05 -4.85 5.62
N SER A 70 -8.21 -5.97 4.92
CA SER A 70 -7.65 -7.24 5.37
C SER A 70 -6.11 -7.22 5.37
N ALA A 71 -5.48 -8.12 6.12
CA ALA A 71 -4.02 -8.21 6.18
C ALA A 71 -3.33 -8.30 4.79
N PRO A 72 -3.75 -9.20 3.86
CA PRO A 72 -3.15 -9.25 2.52
C PRO A 72 -3.42 -7.99 1.69
N GLN A 73 -4.60 -7.39 1.80
CA GLN A 73 -4.92 -6.15 1.07
C GLN A 73 -4.10 -4.96 1.58
N LEU A 74 -3.82 -4.92 2.88
CA LEU A 74 -2.96 -3.89 3.48
C LEU A 74 -1.54 -4.00 2.89
N VAL A 75 -0.97 -5.20 2.84
CA VAL A 75 0.37 -5.40 2.26
C VAL A 75 0.39 -5.03 0.79
N ALA A 76 -0.61 -5.47 0.01
CA ALA A 76 -0.70 -5.12 -1.41
C ALA A 76 -0.76 -3.60 -1.62
N LEU A 77 -1.66 -2.90 -0.91
CA LEU A 77 -1.78 -1.44 -1.01
C LEU A 77 -0.47 -0.73 -0.66
N VAL A 78 0.16 -1.12 0.45
CA VAL A 78 1.39 -0.50 0.93
C VAL A 78 2.54 -0.70 -0.06
N SER A 79 2.63 -1.88 -0.67
CA SER A 79 3.64 -2.20 -1.69
C SER A 79 3.42 -1.38 -2.96
N SER A 80 2.18 -1.29 -3.44
CA SER A 80 1.84 -0.48 -4.62
C SER A 80 2.11 1.02 -4.40
N LEU A 81 1.84 1.54 -3.19
CA LEU A 81 2.16 2.93 -2.86
C LEU A 81 3.67 3.18 -2.80
N ALA A 82 4.42 2.23 -2.23
CA ALA A 82 5.88 2.23 -2.19
C ALA A 82 6.49 2.25 -3.59
N GLU A 83 6.00 1.41 -4.50
CA GLU A 83 6.45 1.35 -5.90
C GLU A 83 6.06 2.61 -6.69
N GLY A 84 4.89 3.19 -6.37
CA GLY A 84 4.47 4.50 -6.86
C GLY A 84 5.29 5.69 -6.33
N GLY A 85 6.35 5.44 -5.56
CA GLY A 85 7.28 6.45 -5.06
C GLY A 85 6.72 7.33 -3.94
N MET A 86 5.64 6.88 -3.26
CA MET A 86 5.09 7.62 -2.13
C MET A 86 6.05 7.59 -0.94
N GLU A 87 6.33 8.74 -0.33
CA GLU A 87 7.01 8.79 0.96
C GLU A 87 6.01 8.75 2.11
N ALA A 88 6.32 7.94 3.12
CA ALA A 88 5.51 7.85 4.34
C ALA A 88 5.91 8.98 5.30
N ASP A 89 4.96 9.84 5.63
CA ASP A 89 5.14 10.80 6.72
C ASP A 89 4.89 10.12 8.09
N ALA A 90 5.19 10.86 9.16
CA ALA A 90 5.08 10.32 10.51
C ALA A 90 3.63 9.92 10.87
N GLU A 91 2.63 10.64 10.38
CA GLU A 91 1.22 10.40 10.67
C GLU A 91 0.73 9.13 9.96
N TRP A 92 0.99 9.02 8.67
CA TRP A 92 0.64 7.85 7.87
C TRP A 92 1.40 6.60 8.35
N GLY A 93 2.69 6.73 8.68
CA GLY A 93 3.49 5.65 9.25
C GLY A 93 2.92 5.15 10.59
N CYS A 94 2.50 6.06 11.47
CA CYS A 94 1.83 5.70 12.72
C CYS A 94 0.48 5.00 12.49
N ALA A 95 -0.33 5.47 11.54
CA ALA A 95 -1.59 4.83 11.16
C ALA A 95 -1.37 3.41 10.61
N LEU A 96 -0.37 3.23 9.74
CA LEU A 96 0.03 1.93 9.20
C LEU A 96 0.47 0.98 10.32
N GLU A 97 1.32 1.43 11.24
CA GLU A 97 1.76 0.62 12.37
C GLU A 97 0.57 0.19 13.25
N ALA A 98 -0.33 1.12 13.57
CA ALA A 98 -1.52 0.83 14.37
C ALA A 98 -2.45 -0.17 13.67
N ALA A 99 -2.60 -0.07 12.35
CA ALA A 99 -3.43 -0.97 11.55
C ALA A 99 -2.79 -2.35 11.35
N SER A 100 -1.46 -2.42 11.16
CA SER A 100 -0.76 -3.66 10.82
C SER A 100 -0.36 -4.47 12.06
N LEU A 101 -0.03 -3.83 13.18
CA LEU A 101 0.44 -4.51 14.41
C LEU A 101 -0.44 -5.69 14.87
N PRO A 102 -1.78 -5.58 14.99
CA PRO A 102 -2.62 -6.70 15.41
C PRO A 102 -2.73 -7.82 14.36
N ARG A 103 -2.29 -7.55 13.12
CA ARG A 103 -2.43 -8.44 11.96
C ARG A 103 -1.12 -9.09 11.53
N LEU A 104 0.02 -8.71 12.12
CA LEU A 104 1.33 -9.26 11.76
C LEU A 104 1.38 -10.78 11.89
N GLY A 105 0.69 -11.36 12.88
CA GLY A 105 0.61 -12.82 13.05
C GLY A 105 -0.24 -13.56 12.02
N LEU A 106 -1.03 -12.84 11.21
CA LEU A 106 -1.85 -13.40 10.14
C LEU A 106 -1.16 -13.37 8.77
N LEU A 107 -0.04 -12.66 8.67
CA LEU A 107 0.72 -12.50 7.43
C LEU A 107 1.67 -13.68 7.25
N SER A 108 1.82 -14.13 6.00
CA SER A 108 2.85 -15.11 5.66
C SER A 108 4.25 -14.49 5.77
N PRO A 109 5.31 -15.31 5.93
CA PRO A 109 6.69 -14.80 5.94
C PRO A 109 7.04 -13.94 4.72
N HIS A 110 6.52 -14.33 3.55
CA HIS A 110 6.68 -13.54 2.32
C HIS A 110 6.01 -12.17 2.43
N GLN A 111 4.77 -12.12 2.90
CA GLN A 111 4.03 -10.86 3.07
C GLN A 111 4.68 -9.94 4.12
N LEU A 112 5.25 -10.49 5.18
CA LEU A 112 6.01 -9.73 6.17
C LEU A 112 7.28 -9.12 5.56
N ALA A 113 7.99 -9.87 4.70
CA ALA A 113 9.16 -9.37 3.98
C ALA A 113 8.78 -8.26 2.99
N THR A 114 7.71 -8.44 2.21
CA THR A 114 7.19 -7.42 1.30
C THR A 114 6.82 -6.13 2.06
N LEU A 115 6.15 -6.25 3.20
CA LEU A 115 5.79 -5.10 4.02
C LEU A 115 7.03 -4.36 4.54
N LEU A 116 8.09 -5.07 4.96
CA LEU A 116 9.35 -4.46 5.37
C LEU A 116 10.05 -3.72 4.22
N GLN A 117 10.11 -4.34 3.04
CA GLN A 117 10.71 -3.75 1.85
C GLN A 117 9.96 -2.48 1.42
N ALA A 118 8.63 -2.49 1.49
CA ALA A 118 7.81 -1.32 1.20
C ALA A 118 8.03 -0.20 2.24
N LEU A 119 8.17 -0.52 3.53
CA LEU A 119 8.49 0.47 4.56
C LEU A 119 9.87 1.11 4.33
N GLU A 120 10.85 0.32 3.90
CA GLU A 120 12.18 0.81 3.55
C GLU A 120 12.15 1.75 2.34
N SER A 121 11.46 1.39 1.26
CA SER A 121 11.36 2.23 0.05
C SER A 121 10.64 3.56 0.31
N MET A 122 9.63 3.55 1.20
CA MET A 122 8.94 4.75 1.65
C MET A 122 9.71 5.56 2.71
N ARG A 123 10.93 5.13 3.07
CA ARG A 123 11.80 5.73 4.09
C ARG A 123 11.18 5.80 5.48
N HIS A 124 10.19 4.95 5.77
CA HIS A 124 9.59 4.87 7.08
C HIS A 124 10.44 4.01 8.01
N ARG A 125 10.69 4.49 9.23
CA ARG A 125 11.35 3.70 10.27
C ARG A 125 10.31 3.21 11.28
N PRO A 126 9.98 1.91 11.31
CA PRO A 126 8.97 1.39 12.21
C PRO A 126 9.36 1.57 13.67
N SER A 127 8.38 1.77 14.55
CA SER A 127 8.64 1.84 15.98
C SER A 127 9.20 0.51 16.54
N ARG A 128 9.91 0.60 17.67
CA ARG A 128 10.41 -0.58 18.39
C ARG A 128 9.29 -1.57 18.78
N ARG A 129 8.11 -1.04 19.09
CA ARG A 129 6.93 -1.86 19.41
C ARG A 129 6.51 -2.68 18.20
N TRP A 130 6.46 -2.05 17.03
CA TRP A 130 6.10 -2.72 15.79
C TRP A 130 7.13 -3.77 15.38
N MET A 131 8.42 -3.44 15.41
CA MET A 131 9.50 -4.40 15.11
C MET A 131 9.47 -5.62 16.03
N ARG A 132 9.20 -5.43 17.33
CA ARG A 132 9.04 -6.54 18.27
C ARG A 132 7.85 -7.43 17.91
N GLY A 133 6.72 -6.83 17.51
CA GLY A 133 5.56 -7.56 17.01
C GLY A 133 5.91 -8.42 15.78
N LEU A 134 6.61 -7.84 14.81
CA LEU A 134 7.06 -8.54 13.61
C LEU A 134 7.97 -9.73 13.93
N LEU A 135 8.96 -9.55 14.82
CA LEU A 135 9.85 -10.64 15.22
C LEU A 135 9.09 -11.78 15.89
N LEU A 136 8.12 -11.46 16.76
CA LEU A 136 7.27 -12.48 17.39
C LEU A 136 6.43 -13.23 16.36
N SER A 137 5.88 -12.55 15.36
CA SER A 137 5.14 -13.17 14.26
C SER A 137 6.03 -14.07 13.40
N PHE A 138 7.26 -13.66 13.09
CA PHE A 138 8.23 -14.50 12.40
C PHE A 138 8.59 -15.76 13.20
N CYS A 139 8.89 -15.62 14.49
CA CYS A 139 9.16 -16.77 15.35
C CYS A 139 7.96 -17.73 15.39
N ALA A 140 6.74 -17.21 15.58
CA ALA A 140 5.54 -18.04 15.60
C ALA A 140 5.30 -18.76 14.26
N GLY A 141 5.58 -18.12 13.13
CA GLY A 141 5.47 -18.72 11.79
C GLY A 141 6.51 -19.80 11.52
N LEU A 142 7.75 -19.61 11.96
CA LEU A 142 8.85 -20.59 11.83
C LEU A 142 8.63 -21.87 12.65
N PHE A 143 7.88 -21.78 13.75
CA PHE A 143 7.52 -22.93 14.59
C PHE A 143 6.12 -23.49 14.25
N SER A 144 5.49 -23.04 13.17
CA SER A 144 4.18 -23.56 12.76
C SER A 144 4.35 -24.96 12.12
N PRO A 145 3.72 -26.01 12.67
CA PRO A 145 3.94 -27.40 12.22
C PRO A 145 3.49 -27.70 10.79
N ALA A 146 2.86 -26.74 10.10
CA ALA A 146 2.41 -26.87 8.71
C ALA A 146 3.54 -26.85 7.67
N GLN A 147 4.78 -26.51 8.04
CA GLN A 147 5.93 -26.52 7.11
C GLN A 147 6.90 -27.71 7.28
N LEU A 148 6.54 -28.70 8.10
CA LEU A 148 7.32 -29.94 8.31
C LEU A 148 6.67 -31.19 7.69
N GLN A 149 5.76 -31.04 6.73
CA GLN A 149 5.23 -32.13 5.90
C GLN A 149 5.57 -31.90 4.43
#